data_AF-A0AAD0W3T9-F1
#
_entry.id   AF-A0AAD0W3T9-F1
#
_cell.length_a   1.000
_cell.length_b   1.000
_cell.length_c   1.000
_cell.angle_alpha   90.00
_cell.angle_beta   90.00
_cell.angle_gamma   90.00
#
_symmetry.space_group_name_H-M   'P 1'
#
loop_
_entity.id
_entity.type
_entity.pdbx_description
1 polymer ?
#
loop_
_entity_poly.entity_id
_entity_poly.type
_entity_poly.pdbx_seq_one_letter_code
_entity_poly.pdbx_strand_id
1 'polypeptide(L)'
;MTEIEYTREGLNALRAEHQHLLIVDIEHTCDSENTIPVTEREVIELGAVILCCKTLKVKDVFSSLIKPVKYPKLTKFCTTLTGIKQEDIEHADLFPTVFNRFLVWLQDYPDFLFCSWGAYDRVQLELDCKRHFIPEFHCEQELNIKKAFAKIMKIKPRVGLKRAMDWLKLASDGKHHRALSDAKNAAKILNLLLQPELCETNSKNIRLDVDALVEGKVHIKELSSAGFVNVSSEKKALHPAHYFKELFLPRLKASGLSSEDIIEHLDMSEEQYCDFLNEKVVITNNFAKKLEALTGMRVEFWLRAQSKFHD
;
A
#
# COMPACT_ATOMS: atom_id res chain seq x y z
N MET A 1 7.64 19.40 -7.52
CA MET A 1 6.59 18.58 -8.16
C MET A 1 5.25 19.26 -7.92
N THR A 2 4.49 19.46 -8.98
CA THR A 2 3.09 19.92 -8.94
C THR A 2 2.25 18.90 -8.17
N GLU A 3 1.38 19.35 -7.27
CA GLU A 3 0.49 18.45 -6.54
C GLU A 3 -0.54 17.83 -7.52
N ILE A 4 -0.64 16.50 -7.53
CA ILE A 4 -1.61 15.82 -8.39
C ILE A 4 -3.03 16.11 -7.88
N GLU A 5 -3.85 16.68 -8.75
CA GLU A 5 -5.27 16.87 -8.50
C GLU A 5 -6.05 15.57 -8.78
N TYR A 6 -6.54 14.92 -7.72
CA TYR A 6 -7.26 13.64 -7.81
C TYR A 6 -8.75 13.80 -8.21
N THR A 7 -9.04 14.71 -9.12
CA THR A 7 -10.33 14.89 -9.80
C THR A 7 -10.27 14.25 -11.19
N ARG A 8 -11.41 14.07 -11.87
CA ARG A 8 -11.37 13.48 -13.23
C ARG A 8 -10.65 14.41 -14.20
N GLU A 9 -10.86 15.71 -14.07
CA GLU A 9 -10.21 16.76 -14.83
C GLU A 9 -8.71 16.76 -14.56
N GLY A 10 -8.30 16.72 -13.28
CA GLY A 10 -6.90 16.65 -12.89
C GLY A 10 -6.18 15.40 -13.40
N LEU A 11 -6.82 14.23 -13.33
CA LEU A 11 -6.24 13.01 -13.91
C LEU A 11 -6.14 13.07 -15.44
N ASN A 12 -7.11 13.69 -16.12
CA ASN A 12 -7.06 13.84 -17.57
C ASN A 12 -6.01 14.86 -18.01
N ALA A 13 -5.81 15.94 -17.25
CA ALA A 13 -4.74 16.91 -17.46
C ALA A 13 -3.38 16.24 -17.28
N LEU A 14 -3.17 15.53 -16.17
CA LEU A 14 -1.95 14.77 -15.91
C LEU A 14 -1.68 13.74 -17.00
N ARG A 15 -2.70 12.98 -17.42
CA ARG A 15 -2.58 12.04 -18.55
C ARG A 15 -2.14 12.73 -19.84
N ALA A 16 -2.61 13.94 -20.11
CA ALA A 16 -2.29 14.67 -21.34
C ALA A 16 -0.83 15.15 -21.41
N GLU A 17 -0.13 15.18 -20.28
CA GLU A 17 1.30 15.51 -20.18
C GLU A 17 2.21 14.35 -20.61
N HIS A 18 1.66 13.14 -20.80
CA HIS A 18 2.42 11.92 -21.11
C HIS A 18 1.90 11.16 -22.34
N GLN A 19 2.78 10.46 -23.05
CA GLN A 19 2.38 9.51 -24.10
C GLN A 19 1.81 8.20 -23.56
N HIS A 20 2.33 7.72 -22.41
CA HIS A 20 1.99 6.42 -21.86
C HIS A 20 1.66 6.46 -20.36
N LEU A 21 0.89 5.46 -19.92
CA LEU A 21 0.74 5.13 -18.50
C LEU A 21 1.44 3.79 -18.28
N LEU A 22 2.39 3.76 -17.35
CA LEU A 22 3.06 2.55 -16.89
C LEU A 22 2.39 2.09 -15.60
N ILE A 23 1.56 1.05 -15.66
CA ILE A 23 0.90 0.49 -14.48
C ILE A 23 1.75 -0.66 -13.97
N VAL A 24 2.22 -0.57 -12.72
CA VAL A 24 3.07 -1.56 -12.08
C VAL A 24 2.41 -2.13 -10.84
N ASP A 25 2.59 -3.43 -10.66
CA ASP A 25 2.27 -4.16 -9.46
C ASP A 25 3.42 -5.15 -9.18
N ILE A 26 3.68 -5.42 -7.90
CA ILE A 26 4.71 -6.36 -7.48
C ILE A 26 4.18 -7.33 -6.43
N GLU A 27 4.73 -8.53 -6.42
CA GLU A 27 4.62 -9.41 -5.27
C GLU A 27 5.97 -9.45 -4.55
N HIS A 28 5.93 -9.68 -3.23
CA HIS A 28 7.14 -9.69 -2.41
C HIS A 28 7.10 -10.83 -1.38
N THR A 29 8.26 -11.19 -0.84
CA THR A 29 8.36 -12.13 0.28
C THR A 29 7.54 -11.61 1.47
N CYS A 30 6.72 -12.45 2.07
CA CYS A 30 5.86 -12.08 3.20
C CYS A 30 5.53 -13.28 4.09
N ASP A 31 4.93 -13.02 5.24
CA ASP A 31 4.43 -14.00 6.20
C ASP A 31 3.14 -13.49 6.86
N SER A 32 2.45 -14.37 7.61
CA SER A 32 1.20 -14.01 8.27
C SER A 32 1.40 -13.08 9.47
N GLU A 33 2.50 -13.29 10.20
CA GLU A 33 2.80 -12.60 11.46
C GLU A 33 3.58 -11.29 11.26
N ASN A 34 3.87 -10.89 10.00
CA ASN A 34 4.72 -9.75 9.65
C ASN A 34 6.10 -9.78 10.35
N THR A 35 6.68 -10.97 10.51
CA THR A 35 8.03 -11.12 11.11
C THR A 35 9.12 -10.76 10.12
N ILE A 36 8.87 -10.90 8.81
CA ILE A 36 9.73 -10.33 7.76
C ILE A 36 9.55 -8.81 7.75
N PRO A 37 10.54 -8.02 8.20
CA PRO A 37 10.42 -6.57 8.26
C PRO A 37 10.26 -5.98 6.85
N VAL A 38 9.50 -4.90 6.72
CA VAL A 38 9.25 -4.25 5.42
C VAL A 38 10.54 -3.93 4.66
N THR A 39 11.57 -3.47 5.37
CA THR A 39 12.90 -3.15 4.82
C THR A 39 13.66 -4.37 4.30
N GLU A 40 13.24 -5.57 4.66
CA GLU A 40 13.88 -6.83 4.31
C GLU A 40 13.08 -7.69 3.34
N ARG A 41 11.86 -7.25 3.00
CA ARG A 41 11.06 -7.88 1.95
C ARG A 41 11.76 -7.73 0.61
N GLU A 42 11.75 -8.78 -0.19
CA GLU A 42 12.34 -8.83 -1.53
C GLU A 42 11.22 -9.02 -2.56
N VAL A 43 11.33 -8.35 -3.71
CA VAL A 43 10.40 -8.55 -4.82
C VAL A 43 10.57 -9.97 -5.37
N ILE A 44 9.45 -10.68 -5.59
CA ILE A 44 9.41 -12.05 -6.11
C ILE A 44 8.62 -12.18 -7.42
N GLU A 45 7.83 -11.16 -7.78
CA GLU A 45 7.19 -11.04 -9.09
C GLU A 45 7.08 -9.56 -9.44
N LEU A 46 7.38 -9.19 -10.69
CA LEU A 46 7.17 -7.86 -11.24
C LEU A 46 6.22 -7.97 -12.43
N GLY A 47 5.10 -7.26 -12.36
CA GLY A 47 4.11 -7.16 -13.43
C GLY A 47 3.92 -5.71 -13.86
N ALA A 48 3.89 -5.46 -15.16
CA ALA A 48 3.63 -4.13 -15.68
C ALA A 48 2.79 -4.14 -16.96
N VAL A 49 2.06 -3.05 -17.19
CA VAL A 49 1.22 -2.81 -18.36
C VAL A 49 1.47 -1.39 -18.88
N ILE A 50 1.69 -1.26 -20.19
CA ILE A 50 1.70 0.04 -20.87
C ILE A 50 0.31 0.31 -21.46
N LEU A 51 -0.28 1.44 -21.10
CA LEU A 51 -1.43 2.01 -21.82
C LEU A 51 -1.00 3.21 -22.67
N CYS A 52 -1.58 3.33 -23.86
CA CYS A 52 -1.48 4.57 -24.64
C CYS A 52 -2.41 5.64 -24.05
N CYS A 53 -1.89 6.82 -23.68
CA CYS A 53 -2.70 7.89 -23.09
C CYS A 53 -3.85 8.35 -23.99
N LYS A 54 -3.66 8.34 -25.31
CA LYS A 54 -4.66 8.78 -26.30
C LYS A 54 -5.83 7.81 -26.43
N THR A 55 -5.56 6.51 -26.38
CA THR A 55 -6.56 5.46 -26.69
C THR A 55 -7.00 4.66 -25.48
N LEU A 56 -6.25 4.74 -24.37
CA LEU A 56 -6.36 3.92 -23.16
C LEU A 56 -6.31 2.40 -23.45
N LYS A 57 -5.79 2.01 -24.62
CA LYS A 57 -5.58 0.60 -24.98
C LYS A 57 -4.22 0.14 -24.48
N VAL A 58 -4.17 -1.13 -24.08
CA VAL A 58 -2.93 -1.83 -23.77
C VAL A 58 -2.05 -1.88 -25.00
N LYS A 59 -0.81 -1.39 -24.86
CA LYS A 59 0.24 -1.43 -25.87
C LYS A 59 1.18 -2.60 -25.66
N ASP A 60 1.51 -2.88 -24.41
CA ASP A 60 2.51 -3.88 -24.06
C ASP A 60 2.38 -4.32 -22.60
N VAL A 61 3.02 -5.44 -22.27
CA VAL A 61 3.03 -6.03 -20.92
C VAL A 61 4.40 -6.60 -20.58
N PHE A 62 4.80 -6.47 -19.31
CA PHE A 62 5.98 -7.14 -18.76
C PHE A 62 5.56 -8.04 -17.61
N SER A 63 6.18 -9.22 -17.51
CA SER A 63 6.01 -10.10 -16.36
C SER A 63 7.25 -10.96 -16.16
N SER A 64 7.75 -11.01 -14.94
CA SER A 64 8.86 -11.88 -14.56
C SER A 64 8.77 -12.24 -13.09
N LEU A 65 9.04 -13.51 -12.78
CA LEU A 65 9.36 -13.93 -11.42
C LEU A 65 10.79 -13.51 -11.08
N ILE A 66 11.05 -13.34 -9.80
CA ILE A 66 12.33 -12.92 -9.24
C ILE A 66 12.69 -13.86 -8.07
N LYS A 67 13.93 -14.31 -8.04
CA LYS A 67 14.46 -15.14 -6.96
C LYS A 67 14.94 -14.26 -5.79
N PRO A 68 14.34 -14.37 -4.59
CA PRO A 68 14.82 -13.67 -3.39
C PRO A 68 16.14 -14.29 -2.87
N VAL A 69 16.99 -13.48 -2.24
CA VAL A 69 18.32 -13.86 -1.74
C VAL A 69 18.34 -13.94 -0.22
N LYS A 70 17.73 -12.99 0.48
CA LYS A 70 17.70 -12.94 1.95
C LYS A 70 16.73 -13.97 2.54
N TYR A 71 15.55 -14.10 1.94
CA TYR A 71 14.56 -15.13 2.31
C TYR A 71 14.25 -16.04 1.11
N PRO A 72 15.18 -16.93 0.71
CA PRO A 72 15.07 -17.72 -0.52
C PRO A 72 13.97 -18.80 -0.46
N LYS A 73 13.45 -19.12 0.73
CA LYS A 73 12.33 -20.04 0.94
C LYS A 73 11.08 -19.24 1.23
N LEU A 74 10.11 -19.27 0.31
CA LEU A 74 8.82 -18.62 0.48
C LEU A 74 8.06 -19.28 1.64
N THR A 75 7.42 -18.44 2.45
CA THR A 75 6.54 -18.95 3.50
C THR A 75 5.29 -19.59 2.89
N LYS A 76 4.64 -20.50 3.64
CA LYS A 76 3.34 -21.07 3.23
C LYS A 76 2.28 -19.98 3.02
N PHE A 77 2.34 -18.91 3.81
CA PHE A 77 1.46 -17.75 3.64
C PHE A 77 1.70 -17.07 2.29
N CYS A 78 2.96 -16.74 1.96
CA CYS A 78 3.33 -16.09 0.71
C CYS A 78 2.88 -16.91 -0.52
N THR A 79 3.22 -18.20 -0.53
CA THR A 79 2.83 -19.11 -1.62
C THR A 79 1.31 -19.27 -1.75
N THR A 80 0.56 -19.28 -0.64
CA THR A 80 -0.91 -19.35 -0.66
C THR A 80 -1.51 -18.05 -1.19
N LEU A 81 -1.00 -16.91 -0.72
CA LEU A 81 -1.46 -15.58 -1.07
C LEU A 81 -1.27 -15.34 -2.58
N THR A 82 -0.05 -15.47 -3.08
CA THR A 82 0.30 -15.16 -4.46
C THR A 82 0.00 -16.30 -5.41
N GLY A 83 0.05 -17.55 -4.93
CA GLY A 83 0.04 -18.74 -5.78
C GLY A 83 1.37 -19.00 -6.49
N ILE A 84 2.41 -18.22 -6.22
CA ILE A 84 3.77 -18.49 -6.69
C ILE A 84 4.32 -19.65 -5.87
N LYS A 85 4.81 -20.69 -6.54
CA LYS A 85 5.39 -21.85 -5.85
C LYS A 85 6.88 -21.66 -5.65
N GLN A 86 7.42 -22.40 -4.69
CA GLN A 86 8.86 -22.42 -4.44
C GLN A 86 9.66 -22.86 -5.66
N GLU A 87 9.16 -23.84 -6.43
CA GLU A 87 9.79 -24.31 -7.68
C GLU A 87 9.89 -23.19 -8.73
N ASP A 88 8.88 -22.32 -8.80
CA ASP A 88 8.83 -21.25 -9.80
C ASP A 88 9.93 -20.21 -9.56
N ILE A 89 10.19 -19.85 -8.29
CA ILE A 89 11.21 -18.84 -7.94
C ILE A 89 12.63 -19.41 -7.87
N GLU A 90 12.80 -20.72 -7.66
CA GLU A 90 14.13 -21.33 -7.57
C GLU A 90 14.89 -21.26 -8.89
N HIS A 91 14.14 -21.31 -10.00
CA HIS A 91 14.61 -21.20 -11.38
C HIS A 91 14.53 -19.77 -11.94
N ALA A 92 13.97 -18.82 -11.19
CA ALA A 92 13.89 -17.43 -11.62
C ALA A 92 15.26 -16.71 -11.54
N ASP A 93 15.40 -15.67 -12.35
CA ASP A 93 16.56 -14.79 -12.30
C ASP A 93 16.54 -13.91 -11.04
N LEU A 94 17.71 -13.40 -10.64
CA LEU A 94 17.83 -12.45 -9.53
C LEU A 94 17.30 -11.06 -9.91
N PHE A 95 16.92 -10.28 -8.90
CA PHE A 95 16.36 -8.93 -9.07
C PHE A 95 17.15 -8.05 -10.06
N PRO A 96 18.50 -7.92 -10.00
CA PRO A 96 19.23 -7.07 -10.94
C PRO A 96 19.05 -7.45 -12.40
N THR A 97 18.97 -8.76 -12.69
CA THR A 97 18.80 -9.25 -14.06
C THR A 97 17.39 -8.97 -14.55
N VAL A 98 16.38 -9.27 -13.73
CA VAL A 98 14.97 -9.01 -14.06
C VAL A 98 14.71 -7.52 -14.22
N PHE A 99 15.22 -6.72 -13.30
CA PHE A 99 15.02 -5.28 -13.31
C PHE A 99 15.71 -4.63 -14.51
N ASN A 100 16.91 -5.08 -14.90
CA ASN A 100 17.54 -4.63 -16.14
C ASN A 100 16.71 -4.98 -17.38
N ARG A 101 16.11 -6.18 -17.45
CA ARG A 101 15.17 -6.53 -18.55
C ARG A 101 13.95 -5.63 -18.55
N PHE A 102 13.41 -5.31 -17.38
CA PHE A 102 12.30 -4.37 -17.24
C PHE A 102 12.67 -2.97 -17.75
N LEU A 103 13.86 -2.46 -17.40
CA LEU A 103 14.34 -1.17 -17.89
C LEU A 103 14.56 -1.17 -19.40
N VAL A 104 15.17 -2.22 -19.97
CA VAL A 104 15.35 -2.37 -21.43
C VAL A 104 13.99 -2.40 -22.13
N TRP A 105 13.02 -3.14 -21.61
CA TRP A 105 11.66 -3.14 -22.13
C TRP A 105 10.99 -1.77 -22.04
N LEU A 106 11.22 -1.02 -20.96
CA LEU A 106 10.67 0.32 -20.75
C LEU A 106 11.30 1.38 -21.66
N GLN A 107 12.49 1.15 -22.22
CA GLN A 107 13.16 2.10 -23.14
C GLN A 107 12.34 2.41 -24.39
N ASP A 108 11.47 1.49 -24.83
CA ASP A 108 10.55 1.72 -25.95
C ASP A 108 9.42 2.73 -25.61
N TYR A 109 9.28 3.10 -24.34
CA TYR A 109 8.24 3.99 -23.81
C TYR A 109 8.84 5.08 -22.91
N PRO A 110 9.72 5.98 -23.43
CA PRO A 110 10.50 6.91 -22.59
C PRO A 110 9.68 8.01 -21.91
N ASP A 111 8.50 8.32 -22.42
CA ASP A 111 7.54 9.27 -21.82
C ASP A 111 6.36 8.49 -21.24
N PHE A 112 6.35 8.35 -19.91
CA PHE A 112 5.34 7.63 -19.16
C PHE A 112 5.05 8.27 -17.80
N LEU A 113 3.80 8.09 -17.33
CA LEU A 113 3.42 8.30 -15.94
C LEU A 113 3.44 6.96 -15.18
N PHE A 114 4.21 6.88 -14.09
CA PHE A 114 4.18 5.70 -13.23
C PHE A 114 2.87 5.64 -12.45
N CYS A 115 2.17 4.52 -12.54
CA CYS A 115 0.90 4.28 -11.91
C CYS A 115 0.96 2.97 -11.13
N SER A 116 0.37 2.95 -9.93
CA SER A 116 0.23 1.72 -9.15
C SER A 116 -1.05 1.78 -8.32
N TRP A 117 -1.55 0.62 -7.87
CA TRP A 117 -2.74 0.63 -7.03
C TRP A 117 -2.47 1.38 -5.72
N GLY A 118 -1.31 1.14 -5.07
CA GLY A 118 -0.88 1.85 -3.87
C GLY A 118 0.54 2.41 -4.01
N ALA A 119 0.99 3.20 -3.03
CA ALA A 119 2.34 3.78 -3.06
C ALA A 119 3.45 2.76 -2.71
N TYR A 120 3.08 1.52 -2.37
CA TYR A 120 4.02 0.51 -1.89
C TYR A 120 4.96 0.04 -2.98
N ASP A 121 4.44 -0.19 -4.19
CA ASP A 121 5.16 -0.85 -5.28
C ASP A 121 6.42 -0.07 -5.69
N ARG A 122 6.30 1.24 -5.87
CA ARG A 122 7.45 2.12 -6.16
C ARG A 122 8.48 2.06 -5.02
N VAL A 123 8.04 2.24 -3.78
CA VAL A 123 8.93 2.27 -2.61
C VAL A 123 9.70 0.95 -2.49
N GLN A 124 9.03 -0.19 -2.70
CA GLN A 124 9.69 -1.49 -2.65
C GLN A 124 10.68 -1.68 -3.80
N LEU A 125 10.36 -1.25 -5.02
CA LEU A 125 11.32 -1.28 -6.14
C LEU A 125 12.56 -0.45 -5.84
N GLU A 126 12.42 0.75 -5.26
CA GLU A 126 13.55 1.58 -4.82
C GLU A 126 14.39 0.89 -3.73
N LEU A 127 13.74 0.23 -2.77
CA LEU A 127 14.41 -0.54 -1.72
C LEU A 127 15.22 -1.71 -2.29
N ASP A 128 14.67 -2.46 -3.25
CA ASP A 128 15.38 -3.55 -3.91
C ASP A 128 16.52 -3.02 -4.80
N CYS A 129 16.34 -1.89 -5.51
CA CYS A 129 17.43 -1.24 -6.24
C CYS A 129 18.61 -0.90 -5.32
N LYS A 130 18.31 -0.25 -4.19
CA LYS A 130 19.29 0.09 -3.15
C LYS A 130 19.97 -1.15 -2.57
N ARG A 131 19.21 -2.20 -2.27
CA ARG A 131 19.73 -3.47 -1.72
C ARG A 131 20.73 -4.14 -2.65
N HIS A 132 20.47 -4.06 -3.95
CA HIS A 132 21.30 -4.70 -4.97
C HIS A 132 22.37 -3.79 -5.60
N PHE A 133 22.55 -2.57 -5.08
CA PHE A 133 23.53 -1.60 -5.58
C PHE A 133 23.36 -1.27 -7.07
N ILE A 134 22.12 -1.24 -7.55
CA ILE A 134 21.79 -0.79 -8.91
C ILE A 134 21.15 0.60 -8.89
N PRO A 135 21.25 1.39 -9.97
CA PRO A 135 20.67 2.73 -10.02
C PRO A 135 19.21 2.76 -9.60
N GLU A 136 18.84 3.78 -8.82
CA GLU A 136 17.47 3.96 -8.35
C GLU A 136 16.50 4.12 -9.51
N PHE A 137 15.31 3.53 -9.37
CA PHE A 137 14.24 3.71 -10.33
C PHE A 137 13.60 5.08 -10.15
N HIS A 138 14.01 6.04 -10.98
CA HIS A 138 13.47 7.38 -10.91
C HIS A 138 12.18 7.52 -11.74
N CYS A 139 11.11 7.97 -11.10
CA CYS A 139 9.89 8.43 -11.75
C CYS A 139 9.61 9.85 -11.26
N GLU A 140 9.57 10.82 -12.18
CA GLU A 140 9.34 12.23 -11.83
C GLU A 140 7.95 12.44 -11.22
N GLN A 141 6.97 11.61 -11.60
CA GLN A 141 5.59 11.66 -11.12
C GLN A 141 5.01 10.26 -10.92
N GLU A 142 4.18 10.12 -9.87
CA GLU A 142 3.52 8.87 -9.45
C GLU A 142 2.02 9.11 -9.31
N LEU A 143 1.20 8.30 -9.98
CA LEU A 143 -0.24 8.25 -9.78
C LEU A 143 -0.65 7.08 -8.89
N ASN A 144 -1.20 7.40 -7.71
CA ASN A 144 -1.82 6.42 -6.82
C ASN A 144 -3.28 6.14 -7.22
N ILE A 145 -3.53 5.03 -7.91
CA ILE A 145 -4.85 4.70 -8.47
C ILE A 145 -5.88 4.51 -7.35
N LYS A 146 -5.52 3.93 -6.20
CA LYS A 146 -6.43 3.78 -5.05
C LYS A 146 -6.88 5.13 -4.48
N LYS A 147 -6.02 6.15 -4.47
CA LYS A 147 -6.37 7.52 -4.06
C LYS A 147 -7.31 8.17 -5.09
N ALA A 148 -7.02 8.01 -6.38
CA ALA A 148 -7.88 8.46 -7.48
C ALA A 148 -9.28 7.84 -7.40
N PHE A 149 -9.34 6.51 -7.32
CA PHE A 149 -10.58 5.77 -7.18
C PHE A 149 -11.39 6.25 -5.98
N ALA A 150 -10.75 6.38 -4.81
CA ALA A 150 -11.45 6.81 -3.61
C ALA A 150 -12.03 8.23 -3.70
N LYS A 151 -11.29 9.16 -4.33
CA LYS A 151 -11.71 10.56 -4.46
C LYS A 151 -12.83 10.71 -5.49
N ILE A 152 -12.71 10.08 -6.66
CA ILE A 152 -13.70 10.15 -7.74
C ILE A 152 -14.99 9.43 -7.35
N MET A 153 -14.90 8.26 -6.72
CA MET A 153 -16.07 7.49 -6.28
C MET A 153 -16.64 7.97 -4.95
N LYS A 154 -16.02 8.97 -4.30
CA LYS A 154 -16.41 9.52 -2.99
C LYS A 154 -16.52 8.45 -1.88
N ILE A 155 -15.67 7.43 -1.91
CA ILE A 155 -15.70 6.33 -0.94
C ILE A 155 -14.71 6.55 0.22
N LYS A 156 -15.13 6.18 1.42
CA LYS A 156 -14.28 6.10 2.62
C LYS A 156 -14.69 4.86 3.45
N PRO A 157 -13.75 4.02 3.93
CA PRO A 157 -12.30 4.08 3.72
C PRO A 157 -11.89 3.67 2.29
N ARG A 158 -10.61 3.89 1.92
CA ARG A 158 -10.04 3.39 0.66
C ARG A 158 -10.04 1.86 0.67
N VAL A 159 -10.40 1.23 -0.44
CA VAL A 159 -10.54 -0.23 -0.55
C VAL A 159 -9.37 -0.90 -1.28
N GLY A 160 -9.20 -2.20 -1.11
CA GLY A 160 -8.26 -3.01 -1.90
C GLY A 160 -8.71 -3.19 -3.36
N LEU A 161 -7.78 -3.61 -4.23
CA LEU A 161 -8.01 -3.73 -5.67
C LEU A 161 -9.16 -4.68 -5.98
N LYS A 162 -9.14 -5.89 -5.41
CA LYS A 162 -10.22 -6.88 -5.59
C LYS A 162 -11.60 -6.31 -5.25
N ARG A 163 -11.72 -5.63 -4.10
CA ARG A 163 -12.99 -5.02 -3.69
C ARG A 163 -13.43 -3.91 -4.63
N ALA A 164 -12.50 -3.12 -5.17
CA ALA A 164 -12.83 -2.11 -6.17
C ALA A 164 -13.32 -2.74 -7.49
N MET A 165 -12.67 -3.82 -7.95
CA MET A 165 -13.11 -4.60 -9.12
C MET A 165 -14.52 -5.17 -8.92
N ASP A 166 -14.76 -5.80 -7.76
CA ASP A 166 -16.06 -6.37 -7.39
C ASP A 166 -17.16 -5.29 -7.36
N TRP A 167 -16.87 -4.12 -6.78
CA TRP A 167 -17.81 -2.99 -6.73
C TRP A 167 -18.15 -2.41 -8.10
N LEU A 168 -17.16 -2.33 -8.98
CA LEU A 168 -17.35 -1.89 -10.37
C LEU A 168 -17.93 -3.00 -11.26
N LYS A 169 -18.14 -4.21 -10.72
CA LYS A 169 -18.59 -5.41 -11.45
C LYS A 169 -17.70 -5.71 -12.67
N LEU A 170 -16.40 -5.49 -12.54
CA LEU A 170 -15.44 -5.77 -13.59
C LEU A 170 -14.98 -7.21 -13.53
N ALA A 171 -14.90 -7.86 -14.70
CA ALA A 171 -14.27 -9.16 -14.82
C ALA A 171 -12.78 -9.03 -14.44
N SER A 172 -12.33 -9.85 -13.50
CA SER A 172 -10.92 -9.93 -13.10
C SER A 172 -10.11 -10.62 -14.20
N ASP A 173 -8.93 -10.08 -14.52
CA ASP A 173 -7.95 -10.78 -15.35
C ASP A 173 -7.09 -11.68 -14.48
N GLY A 174 -7.21 -12.99 -14.69
CA GLY A 174 -6.40 -13.99 -13.98
C GLY A 174 -6.65 -14.02 -12.47
N LYS A 175 -5.63 -14.45 -11.72
CA LYS A 175 -5.72 -14.69 -10.27
C LYS A 175 -5.32 -13.43 -9.50
N HIS A 176 -6.04 -13.11 -8.43
CA HIS A 176 -5.63 -12.06 -7.48
C HIS A 176 -4.29 -12.44 -6.81
N HIS A 177 -3.47 -11.44 -6.51
CA HIS A 177 -2.09 -11.58 -6.03
C HIS A 177 -1.14 -12.23 -7.03
N ARG A 178 -1.36 -11.91 -8.31
CA ARG A 178 -0.39 -12.15 -9.38
C ARG A 178 -0.10 -10.82 -10.03
N ALA A 179 1.17 -10.44 -10.07
CA ALA A 179 1.56 -9.06 -10.35
C ALA A 179 1.00 -8.55 -11.69
N LEU A 180 1.15 -9.32 -12.78
CA LEU A 180 0.63 -8.89 -14.08
C LEU A 180 -0.90 -8.82 -14.11
N SER A 181 -1.57 -9.73 -13.42
CA SER A 181 -3.04 -9.75 -13.31
C SER A 181 -3.54 -8.52 -12.57
N ASP A 182 -2.93 -8.19 -11.44
CA ASP A 182 -3.32 -7.04 -10.64
C ASP A 182 -2.94 -5.71 -11.32
N ALA A 183 -1.82 -5.63 -12.04
CA ALA A 183 -1.51 -4.50 -12.92
C ALA A 183 -2.58 -4.29 -14.02
N LYS A 184 -3.05 -5.35 -14.69
CA LYS A 184 -4.14 -5.28 -15.69
C LYS A 184 -5.46 -4.85 -15.06
N ASN A 185 -5.79 -5.36 -13.88
CA ASN A 185 -7.01 -4.99 -13.14
C ASN A 185 -6.96 -3.52 -12.71
N ALA A 186 -5.83 -3.05 -12.19
CA ALA A 186 -5.63 -1.65 -11.85
C ALA A 186 -5.74 -0.76 -13.11
N ALA A 187 -5.21 -1.20 -14.26
CA ALA A 187 -5.33 -0.52 -15.53
C ALA A 187 -6.80 -0.39 -16.01
N LYS A 188 -7.64 -1.42 -15.82
CA LYS A 188 -9.09 -1.36 -16.11
C LYS A 188 -9.78 -0.28 -15.28
N ILE A 189 -9.50 -0.23 -13.97
CA ILE A 189 -10.07 0.79 -13.09
C ILE A 189 -9.60 2.18 -13.52
N LEU A 190 -8.29 2.37 -13.76
CA LEU A 190 -7.75 3.65 -14.17
C LEU A 190 -8.36 4.12 -15.50
N ASN A 191 -8.53 3.23 -16.48
CA ASN A 191 -9.21 3.54 -17.74
C ASN A 191 -10.63 4.08 -17.50
N LEU A 192 -11.42 3.42 -16.63
CA LEU A 192 -12.76 3.92 -16.28
C LEU A 192 -12.73 5.29 -15.61
N LEU A 193 -11.78 5.52 -14.68
CA LEU A 193 -11.64 6.81 -14.00
C LEU A 193 -11.33 7.96 -14.96
N LEU A 194 -10.60 7.67 -16.04
CA LEU A 194 -10.19 8.62 -17.07
C LEU A 194 -11.27 8.86 -18.15
N GLN A 195 -12.26 7.97 -18.29
CA GLN A 195 -13.35 8.17 -19.24
C GLN A 195 -14.30 9.29 -18.79
N PRO A 196 -14.76 10.16 -19.70
CA PRO A 196 -15.69 11.24 -19.38
C PRO A 196 -17.06 10.72 -18.91
N GLU A 197 -17.44 9.52 -19.36
CA GLU A 197 -18.77 8.93 -19.21
C GLU A 197 -18.85 7.86 -18.12
N LEU A 198 -18.14 8.04 -16.99
CA LEU A 198 -18.55 7.33 -15.77
C LEU A 198 -19.95 7.86 -15.40
N CYS A 199 -20.93 7.23 -16.02
CA CYS A 199 -22.23 7.76 -16.34
C CYS A 199 -22.94 8.08 -15.03
N GLU A 200 -23.55 9.27 -14.95
CA GLU A 200 -24.45 9.63 -13.86
C GLU A 200 -25.58 8.60 -13.65
N THR A 201 -25.81 7.71 -14.63
CA THR A 201 -26.74 6.58 -14.53
C THR A 201 -26.31 5.51 -13.52
N ASN A 202 -25.01 5.35 -13.25
CA ASN A 202 -24.54 4.54 -12.12
C ASN A 202 -24.41 5.36 -10.83
N SER A 203 -24.14 6.67 -10.89
CA SER A 203 -24.07 7.51 -9.68
C SER A 203 -25.43 7.77 -9.03
N LYS A 204 -26.54 7.79 -9.79
CA LYS A 204 -27.90 7.93 -9.21
C LYS A 204 -28.40 6.65 -8.52
N ASN A 205 -27.94 5.48 -8.96
CA ASN A 205 -28.19 4.19 -8.27
C ASN A 205 -27.08 3.81 -7.26
N ILE A 206 -25.97 4.56 -7.22
CA ILE A 206 -24.93 4.49 -6.18
C ILE A 206 -25.03 5.75 -5.31
N ARG A 207 -26.25 6.11 -4.89
CA ARG A 207 -26.45 6.59 -3.53
C ARG A 207 -26.48 5.34 -2.67
N LEU A 208 -25.31 4.87 -2.28
CA LEU A 208 -25.21 3.85 -1.25
C LEU A 208 -25.59 4.53 0.06
N ASP A 209 -26.83 4.29 0.51
CA ASP A 209 -27.19 4.49 1.91
C ASP A 209 -26.18 3.73 2.74
N VAL A 210 -25.30 4.49 3.40
CA VAL A 210 -24.37 3.95 4.39
C VAL A 210 -25.15 3.26 5.53
N ASP A 211 -26.41 3.66 5.73
CA ASP A 211 -27.32 3.15 6.77
C ASP A 211 -28.04 1.84 6.38
N ALA A 212 -28.20 1.55 5.09
CA ALA A 212 -28.90 0.33 4.62
C ALA A 212 -28.07 -0.97 4.78
N LEU A 213 -26.82 -0.87 5.24
CA LEU A 213 -25.93 -2.01 5.49
C LEU A 213 -25.92 -2.46 6.96
N VAL A 214 -26.74 -1.87 7.83
CA VAL A 214 -26.80 -2.23 9.27
C VAL A 214 -27.85 -3.30 9.58
N GLU A 215 -28.81 -3.57 8.69
CA GLU A 215 -29.85 -4.58 8.97
C GLU A 215 -29.60 -5.90 8.24
N GLY A 216 -28.98 -6.83 8.96
CA GLY A 216 -28.92 -8.24 8.55
C GLY A 216 -27.81 -9.00 9.24
N LYS A 217 -28.07 -9.53 10.44
CA LYS A 217 -27.24 -10.57 11.04
C LYS A 217 -27.23 -11.79 10.10
N VAL A 218 -26.19 -11.93 9.29
CA VAL A 218 -25.84 -13.20 8.64
C VAL A 218 -24.39 -13.50 9.01
N HIS A 219 -24.19 -14.68 9.60
CA HIS A 219 -22.90 -15.17 10.10
C HIS A 219 -21.81 -15.15 9.03
N ILE A 220 -20.83 -14.26 9.18
CA ILE A 220 -19.57 -14.30 8.44
C ILE A 220 -18.54 -14.98 9.35
N LYS A 221 -18.55 -16.31 9.35
CA LYS A 221 -17.33 -17.09 9.51
C LYS A 221 -16.92 -17.52 8.10
N GLU A 222 -15.62 -17.43 7.84
CA GLU A 222 -14.93 -17.73 6.58
C GLU A 222 -14.80 -16.55 5.60
N LEU A 223 -13.53 -16.32 5.21
CA LEU A 223 -13.02 -15.40 4.19
C LEU A 223 -12.78 -13.94 4.61
N SER A 224 -11.81 -13.71 5.50
CA SER A 224 -10.99 -12.50 5.44
C SER A 224 -9.56 -12.77 5.92
N SER A 225 -8.58 -12.67 5.02
CA SER A 225 -7.17 -12.72 5.37
C SER A 225 -6.36 -11.88 4.41
N ALA A 226 -5.41 -11.13 4.97
CA ALA A 226 -4.34 -10.36 4.36
C ALA A 226 -4.69 -8.90 3.95
N GLY A 227 -4.25 -7.96 4.80
CA GLY A 227 -4.19 -6.52 4.50
C GLY A 227 -4.59 -5.61 5.66
N PHE A 228 -5.18 -6.15 6.72
CA PHE A 228 -5.43 -5.42 7.95
C PHE A 228 -4.51 -5.96 9.03
N VAL A 229 -3.80 -5.07 9.71
CA VAL A 229 -3.36 -5.29 11.09
C VAL A 229 -4.56 -5.89 11.82
N ASN A 230 -4.40 -7.07 12.41
CA ASN A 230 -5.44 -7.63 13.28
C ASN A 230 -5.55 -6.70 14.48
N VAL A 231 -6.44 -5.72 14.36
CA VAL A 231 -6.88 -4.92 15.46
C VAL A 231 -7.79 -5.84 16.24
N SER A 232 -7.28 -6.32 17.38
CA SER A 232 -8.10 -6.97 18.39
C SER A 232 -9.43 -6.23 18.50
N SER A 233 -10.54 -6.98 18.49
CA SER A 233 -11.89 -6.44 18.69
C SER A 233 -12.04 -5.72 20.05
N GLU A 234 -11.03 -5.80 20.90
CA GLU A 234 -10.88 -4.98 22.09
C GLU A 234 -10.41 -3.59 21.66
N LYS A 235 -11.30 -2.60 21.76
CA LYS A 235 -10.98 -1.18 21.51
C LYS A 235 -9.61 -0.81 22.11
N LYS A 236 -9.24 -1.32 23.29
CA LYS A 236 -7.95 -1.09 23.98
C LYS A 236 -6.70 -1.30 23.11
N ALA A 237 -6.65 -2.29 22.21
CA ALA A 237 -5.47 -2.55 21.37
C ALA A 237 -5.16 -1.43 20.37
N LEU A 238 -6.12 -0.52 20.12
CA LEU A 238 -5.93 0.67 19.30
C LEU A 238 -5.44 1.90 20.08
N HIS A 239 -5.24 1.79 21.40
CA HIS A 239 -4.86 2.93 22.22
C HIS A 239 -3.45 3.42 21.84
N PRO A 240 -3.20 4.74 21.79
CA PRO A 240 -1.86 5.29 21.52
C PRO A 240 -0.75 4.67 22.40
N ALA A 241 -1.06 4.42 23.67
CA ALA A 241 -0.15 3.74 24.60
C ALA A 241 0.25 2.33 24.13
N HIS A 242 -0.71 1.55 23.65
CA HIS A 242 -0.48 0.21 23.12
C HIS A 242 0.33 0.26 21.82
N TYR A 243 0.02 1.21 20.92
CA TYR A 243 0.85 1.44 19.73
C TYR A 243 2.30 1.72 20.11
N PHE A 244 2.52 2.67 21.02
CA PHE A 244 3.86 3.02 21.50
C PHE A 244 4.58 1.82 22.12
N LYS A 245 3.93 1.11 23.04
CA LYS A 245 4.49 -0.02 23.79
C LYS A 245 4.83 -1.22 22.91
N GLU A 246 3.95 -1.58 21.97
CA GLU A 246 4.09 -2.80 21.19
C GLU A 246 4.91 -2.60 19.91
N LEU A 247 4.81 -1.44 19.27
CA LEU A 247 5.43 -1.21 17.95
C LEU A 247 6.70 -0.36 17.97
N PHE A 248 6.82 0.57 18.93
CA PHE A 248 7.90 1.56 18.92
C PHE A 248 8.90 1.34 20.04
N LEU A 249 8.46 1.05 21.27
CA LEU A 249 9.33 0.83 22.41
C LEU A 249 10.37 -0.29 22.19
N PRO A 250 10.04 -1.45 21.59
CA PRO A 250 11.04 -2.48 21.31
C PRO A 250 12.10 -2.02 20.30
N ARG A 251 11.70 -1.21 19.30
CA ARG A 251 12.61 -0.68 18.28
C ARG A 251 13.55 0.38 18.85
N LEU A 252 13.04 1.27 19.69
CA LEU A 252 13.83 2.30 20.38
C LEU A 252 14.89 1.67 21.29
N LYS A 253 14.50 0.65 22.06
CA LYS A 253 15.44 -0.14 22.87
C LYS A 253 16.46 -0.89 22.02
N ALA A 254 16.03 -1.47 20.89
CA ALA A 254 16.94 -2.12 19.95
C ALA A 254 17.93 -1.14 19.28
N SER A 255 17.57 0.14 19.14
CA SER A 255 18.48 1.20 18.69
C SER A 255 19.38 1.75 19.79
N GLY A 256 19.34 1.17 20.99
CA GLY A 256 20.23 1.52 22.11
C GLY A 256 19.72 2.63 23.03
N LEU A 257 18.47 3.10 22.87
CA LEU A 257 17.88 4.07 23.80
C LEU A 257 17.46 3.37 25.10
N SER A 258 17.92 3.89 26.23
CA SER A 258 17.47 3.49 27.56
C SER A 258 16.04 3.99 27.84
N SER A 259 15.45 3.55 28.96
CA SER A 259 14.12 4.04 29.32
C SER A 259 14.20 5.50 29.77
N GLU A 260 15.32 5.88 30.40
CA GLU A 260 15.68 7.22 30.82
C GLU A 260 15.79 8.17 29.62
N ASP A 261 16.47 7.76 28.54
CA ASP A 261 16.57 8.56 27.30
C ASP A 261 15.21 8.81 26.65
N ILE A 262 14.32 7.80 26.70
CA ILE A 262 12.96 7.91 26.16
C ILE A 262 12.14 8.89 26.98
N ILE A 263 12.24 8.81 28.31
CA ILE A 263 11.53 9.69 29.24
C ILE A 263 12.01 11.14 29.07
N GLU A 264 13.32 11.35 28.95
CA GLU A 264 13.92 12.65 28.68
C GLU A 264 13.44 13.23 27.34
N HIS A 265 13.41 12.43 26.27
CA HIS A 265 12.94 12.88 24.96
C HIS A 265 11.45 13.25 24.94
N LEU A 266 10.63 12.54 25.72
CA LEU A 266 9.21 12.85 25.87
C LEU A 266 8.97 14.01 26.85
N ASP A 267 10.01 14.50 27.53
CA ASP A 267 9.98 15.61 28.48
C ASP A 267 8.80 15.44 29.46
N MET A 268 8.87 14.33 30.21
CA MET A 268 7.91 13.90 31.21
C MET A 268 8.61 13.19 32.37
N SER A 269 7.95 13.05 33.52
CA SER A 269 8.48 12.24 34.64
C SER A 269 8.31 10.74 34.39
N GLU A 270 9.05 9.90 35.13
CA GLU A 270 8.86 8.44 35.15
C GLU A 270 7.41 8.04 35.46
N GLU A 271 6.76 8.76 36.38
CA GLU A 271 5.37 8.54 36.76
C GLU A 271 4.41 8.84 35.58
N GLN A 272 4.61 9.97 34.90
CA GLN A 272 3.82 10.34 33.71
C GLN A 272 4.04 9.36 32.56
N TYR A 273 5.26 8.85 32.40
CA TYR A 273 5.56 7.83 31.41
C TYR A 273 4.87 6.50 31.72
N CYS A 274 4.87 6.08 32.99
CA CYS A 274 4.11 4.90 33.43
C CYS A 274 2.61 5.08 33.21
N ASP A 275 2.06 6.25 33.54
CA ASP A 275 0.65 6.57 33.30
C ASP A 275 0.32 6.58 31.81
N PHE A 276 1.23 7.05 30.95
CA PHE A 276 1.08 6.95 29.50
C PHE A 276 0.99 5.51 29.05
N LEU A 277 1.94 4.65 29.46
CA LEU A 277 1.93 3.23 29.10
C LEU A 277 0.70 2.46 29.63
N ASN A 278 0.03 2.98 30.65
CA ASN A 278 -1.18 2.43 31.26
C ASN A 278 -2.47 3.14 30.83
N GLU A 279 -2.46 3.84 29.68
CA GLU A 279 -3.65 4.46 29.07
C GLU A 279 -4.26 5.64 29.86
N LYS A 280 -3.54 6.21 30.83
CA LYS A 280 -4.05 7.32 31.66
C LYS A 280 -3.66 8.71 31.16
N VAL A 281 -2.79 8.79 30.15
CA VAL A 281 -2.36 10.06 29.54
C VAL A 281 -3.01 10.25 28.19
N VAL A 282 -3.66 11.40 28.02
CA VAL A 282 -4.24 11.84 26.74
C VAL A 282 -3.16 12.39 25.82
N ILE A 283 -3.16 11.95 24.57
CA ILE A 283 -2.28 12.53 23.54
C ILE A 283 -2.74 13.93 23.16
N THR A 284 -2.06 14.95 23.69
CA THR A 284 -2.18 16.34 23.23
C THR A 284 -1.37 16.56 21.96
N ASN A 285 -1.61 17.66 21.24
CA ASN A 285 -0.81 18.03 20.07
C ASN A 285 0.69 18.20 20.40
N ASN A 286 1.00 18.73 21.58
CA ASN A 286 2.39 18.87 22.02
C ASN A 286 3.02 17.49 22.28
N PHE A 287 2.30 16.59 22.94
CA PHE A 287 2.80 15.24 23.19
C PHE A 287 2.95 14.43 21.89
N ALA A 288 2.01 14.58 20.94
CA ALA A 288 2.11 13.95 19.63
C ALA A 288 3.35 14.38 18.84
N LYS A 289 3.78 15.65 18.94
CA LYS A 289 5.02 16.14 18.30
C LYS A 289 6.27 15.50 18.91
N LYS A 290 6.29 15.32 20.24
CA LYS A 290 7.40 14.61 20.91
C LYS A 290 7.44 13.14 20.52
N LEU A 291 6.27 12.49 20.40
CA LEU A 291 6.18 11.13 19.88
C LEU A 291 6.63 11.03 18.42
N GLU A 292 6.29 12.00 17.57
CA GLU A 292 6.78 12.06 16.18
C GLU A 292 8.30 12.18 16.11
N ALA A 293 8.89 13.08 16.90
CA ALA A 293 10.34 13.25 16.96
C ALA A 293 11.05 11.96 17.43
N LEU A 294 10.47 11.25 18.40
CA LEU A 294 11.04 10.01 18.93
C LEU A 294 10.87 8.81 17.99
N THR A 295 9.71 8.70 17.34
CA THR A 295 9.31 7.47 16.63
C THR A 295 9.34 7.57 15.11
N GLY A 296 9.47 8.78 14.56
CA GLY A 296 9.27 9.07 13.14
C GLY A 296 7.82 8.94 12.67
N MET A 297 6.87 8.65 13.57
CA MET A 297 5.46 8.48 13.23
C MET A 297 4.71 9.82 13.33
N ARG A 298 4.04 10.20 12.24
CA ARG A 298 3.44 11.53 12.11
C ARG A 298 2.47 11.93 13.22
N VAL A 299 2.45 13.22 13.57
CA VAL A 299 1.52 13.79 14.57
C VAL A 299 0.07 13.36 14.36
N GLU A 300 -0.43 13.35 13.10
CA GLU A 300 -1.82 13.02 12.82
C GLU A 300 -2.18 11.56 13.15
N PHE A 301 -1.20 10.66 13.15
CA PHE A 301 -1.41 9.27 13.54
C PHE A 301 -1.78 9.19 15.02
N TRP A 302 -1.00 9.84 15.89
CA TRP A 302 -1.18 9.82 17.34
C TRP A 302 -2.49 10.48 17.77
N LEU A 303 -2.81 11.63 17.19
CA LEU A 303 -4.08 12.33 17.43
C LEU A 303 -5.29 11.53 16.98
N ARG A 304 -5.20 10.83 15.83
CA ARG A 304 -6.29 9.98 15.31
C ARG A 304 -6.44 8.67 16.10
N ALA A 305 -5.36 8.13 16.65
CA ALA A 305 -5.43 6.98 17.54
C ALA A 305 -6.16 7.37 18.83
N GLN A 306 -5.83 8.53 19.40
CA GLN A 306 -6.45 9.08 20.60
C GLN A 306 -7.94 9.43 20.41
N SER A 307 -8.33 9.98 19.24
CA SER A 307 -9.72 10.38 18.96
C SER A 307 -10.74 9.23 18.94
N LYS A 308 -10.29 7.98 19.05
CA LYS A 308 -11.14 6.77 19.11
C LYS A 308 -11.54 6.38 20.55
N PHE A 309 -11.00 7.09 21.54
CA PHE A 309 -11.19 6.82 22.97
C PHE A 309 -11.61 8.05 23.76
N HIS A 310 -11.89 9.15 23.06
CA HIS A 310 -12.61 10.30 23.60
C HIS A 310 -14.09 10.10 23.32
N ASP A 311 -14.80 9.53 24.29
CA ASP A 311 -16.21 9.82 24.53
C ASP A 311 -16.28 10.86 25.67
#